data_AF-A0A9P9P5I6-F1
#
_entry.id   AF-A0A9P9P5I6-F1
#
_cell.length_a   1.000
_cell.length_b   1.000
_cell.length_c   1.000
_cell.angle_alpha   90.00
_cell.angle_beta   90.00
_cell.angle_gamma   90.00
#
_symmetry.space_group_name_H-M   'P 1'
#
loop_
_entity.id
_entity.type
_entity.pdbx_description
1 polymer ?
#
loop_
_entity_poly.entity_id
_entity_poly.type
_entity_poly.pdbx_seq_one_letter_code
_entity_poly.pdbx_strand_id
1 'polypeptide(L)'
;MSVKRVAVIGLGPGGAIAIDALAQEKTFDTIRVFERREAPGGCWVSDKVPPPNLDPSTFAALASRNADPSVQTPLKLPGQAPRSNQARHTESSVYPYLETNVANLPMSFSQEPIPEERSQLSISKHGEDTPFRHHTVIQKYLASLVNRNGYDKLVSYDTTVELAEKVGNEWRLVLRKNGDVRGEDEWWEERFDAVVVASGHYSVPYIPKIEGLEEFEKARPGSVKHTKMFRGRDAHRGKKVVVVGASVSAADIAYDLIGIAKGPVYAVIIGHKANGYFGDVAFRHPGITPKPSVSHISASSGERTVHFVDGTSVANVDEIIFGTGYSWTLPFLPSVEVRNNRIPNLYQHVVYQPDPTLLFVGAVGAGLTFKVFEWQAVLAARILSGRASLPPLAEQQKWEQDRIAKRGDGPAFSLIFPDFEDYFETLRKLAGEPEEGVPGRRLPKFDSTWYKVFMAGHERRKKWWREENAKAEELLTDVPRARL
;
A
#
# COMPACT_ATOMS: atom_id res chain seq x y z
N MET A 1 -30.25 7.77 -13.42
CA MET A 1 -29.69 8.37 -14.65
C MET A 1 -28.56 7.47 -15.13
N SER A 2 -28.34 7.38 -16.44
CA SER A 2 -27.17 6.67 -16.98
C SER A 2 -25.89 7.43 -16.65
N VAL A 3 -24.88 6.76 -16.12
CA VAL A 3 -23.58 7.36 -15.82
C VAL A 3 -22.84 7.66 -17.13
N LYS A 4 -22.39 8.90 -17.31
CA LYS A 4 -21.66 9.35 -18.51
C LYS A 4 -20.31 10.01 -18.21
N ARG A 5 -20.18 10.64 -17.05
CA ARG A 5 -18.95 11.27 -16.57
C ARG A 5 -18.43 10.54 -15.34
N VAL A 6 -17.23 9.99 -15.43
CA VAL A 6 -16.60 9.22 -14.35
C VAL A 6 -15.27 9.87 -13.95
N ALA A 7 -15.08 10.07 -12.65
CA ALA A 7 -13.79 10.43 -12.09
C ALA A 7 -13.07 9.20 -11.51
N VAL A 8 -11.76 9.09 -11.73
CA VAL A 8 -10.88 8.12 -11.09
C VAL A 8 -9.89 8.88 -10.19
N ILE A 9 -9.83 8.52 -8.91
CA ILE A 9 -8.95 9.17 -7.94
C ILE A 9 -7.73 8.27 -7.68
N GLY A 10 -6.56 8.70 -8.15
CA GLY A 10 -5.30 7.97 -8.07
C GLY A 10 -4.99 7.16 -9.34
N LEU A 11 -3.71 7.12 -9.70
CA LEU A 11 -3.17 6.46 -10.89
C LEU A 11 -2.05 5.47 -10.53
N GLY A 12 -2.22 4.80 -9.39
CA GLY A 12 -1.52 3.57 -9.09
C GLY A 12 -2.00 2.38 -9.96
N PRO A 13 -1.62 1.14 -9.62
CA PRO A 13 -2.04 -0.05 -10.34
C PRO A 13 -3.57 -0.16 -10.51
N GLY A 14 -4.34 0.17 -9.46
CA GLY A 14 -5.79 0.15 -9.50
C GLY A 14 -6.39 1.21 -10.43
N GLY A 15 -5.84 2.42 -10.41
CA GLY A 15 -6.29 3.51 -11.29
C GLY A 15 -5.96 3.25 -12.76
N ALA A 16 -4.75 2.74 -13.03
CA ALA A 16 -4.31 2.42 -14.38
C ALA A 16 -5.23 1.38 -15.05
N ILE A 17 -5.61 0.32 -14.33
CA ILE A 17 -6.52 -0.70 -14.87
C ILE A 17 -7.99 -0.26 -14.86
N ALA A 18 -8.39 0.61 -13.94
CA ALA A 18 -9.73 1.21 -13.93
C ALA A 18 -9.98 2.06 -15.19
N ILE A 19 -9.02 2.87 -15.60
CA ILE A 19 -9.15 3.69 -16.82
C ILE A 19 -9.31 2.81 -18.05
N ASP A 20 -8.49 1.77 -18.16
CA ASP A 20 -8.58 0.82 -19.26
C ASP A 20 -9.95 0.12 -19.29
N ALA A 21 -10.41 -0.40 -18.16
CA ALA A 21 -11.72 -1.03 -18.06
C ALA A 21 -12.86 -0.07 -18.45
N LEU A 22 -12.85 1.16 -17.94
CA LEU A 22 -13.86 2.19 -18.26
C LEU A 22 -13.84 2.55 -19.75
N ALA A 23 -12.67 2.83 -20.32
CA ALA A 23 -12.53 3.23 -21.71
C ALA A 23 -12.99 2.12 -22.68
N GLN A 24 -12.73 0.85 -22.34
CA GLN A 24 -13.14 -0.29 -23.15
C GLN A 24 -14.67 -0.48 -23.19
N GLU A 25 -15.44 0.02 -22.22
CA GLU A 25 -16.90 -0.06 -22.28
C GLU A 25 -17.52 0.82 -23.38
N LYS A 26 -16.80 1.84 -23.87
CA LYS A 26 -17.22 2.75 -24.96
C LYS A 26 -18.61 3.40 -24.77
N THR A 27 -18.98 3.69 -23.52
CA THR A 27 -20.28 4.31 -23.18
C THR A 27 -20.18 5.64 -22.44
N PHE A 28 -19.01 5.94 -21.88
CA PHE A 28 -18.78 7.16 -21.09
C PHE A 28 -18.35 8.29 -22.01
N ASP A 29 -18.96 9.46 -21.84
CA ASP A 29 -18.63 10.67 -22.59
C ASP A 29 -17.34 11.29 -22.05
N THR A 30 -17.13 11.19 -20.72
CA THR A 30 -15.96 11.74 -20.03
C THR A 30 -15.41 10.74 -19.02
N ILE A 31 -14.11 10.48 -19.12
CA ILE A 31 -13.32 9.85 -18.07
C ILE A 31 -12.23 10.85 -17.69
N ARG A 32 -12.15 11.22 -16.41
CA ARG A 32 -11.08 12.06 -15.85
C ARG A 32 -10.38 11.34 -14.73
N VAL A 33 -9.07 11.51 -14.67
CA VAL A 33 -8.22 10.89 -13.65
C VAL A 33 -7.43 11.97 -12.94
N PHE A 34 -7.38 11.90 -11.62
CA PHE A 34 -6.64 12.86 -10.80
C PHE A 34 -5.53 12.11 -10.07
N GLU A 35 -4.28 12.42 -10.41
CA GLU A 35 -3.08 11.86 -9.78
C GLU A 35 -2.30 12.99 -9.13
N ARG A 36 -2.03 12.86 -7.83
CA ARG A 36 -1.29 13.87 -7.07
C ARG A 36 0.21 13.85 -7.38
N ARG A 37 0.71 12.74 -7.92
CA ARG A 37 2.09 12.56 -8.34
C ARG A 37 2.32 13.03 -9.77
N GLU A 38 3.58 13.17 -10.12
CA GLU A 38 4.05 13.64 -11.42
C GLU A 38 3.98 12.57 -12.53
N ALA A 39 3.65 11.32 -12.17
CA ALA A 39 3.73 10.16 -13.06
C ALA A 39 2.78 9.03 -12.63
N PRO A 40 2.36 8.14 -13.55
CA PRO A 40 1.58 6.97 -13.21
C PRO A 40 2.43 5.93 -12.47
N GLY A 41 1.77 5.14 -11.62
CA GLY A 41 2.40 4.05 -10.87
C GLY A 41 2.15 4.10 -9.36
N GLY A 42 1.64 5.21 -8.82
CA GLY A 42 1.37 5.34 -7.38
C GLY A 42 2.62 5.14 -6.55
N CYS A 43 2.61 4.17 -5.61
CA CYS A 43 3.79 3.86 -4.79
C CYS A 43 4.99 3.32 -5.59
N TRP A 44 4.84 2.96 -6.88
CA TRP A 44 5.97 2.53 -7.70
C TRP A 44 6.78 3.69 -8.28
N VAL A 45 6.32 4.93 -8.10
CA VAL A 45 7.09 6.12 -8.46
C VAL A 45 8.09 6.41 -7.34
N SER A 46 9.37 6.50 -7.66
CA SER A 46 10.41 6.84 -6.69
C SER A 46 10.39 8.34 -6.37
N ASP A 47 10.60 8.71 -5.11
CA ASP A 47 10.76 10.11 -4.75
C ASP A 47 12.16 10.61 -5.14
N LYS A 48 12.24 11.88 -5.57
CA LYS A 48 13.51 12.55 -5.91
C LYS A 48 14.27 13.05 -4.67
N VAL A 49 13.57 13.20 -3.54
CA VAL A 49 14.12 13.65 -2.26
C VAL A 49 13.72 12.69 -1.14
N PRO A 50 14.56 12.53 -0.10
CA PRO A 50 14.18 11.75 1.07
C PRO A 50 12.92 12.32 1.75
N PRO A 51 12.08 11.46 2.36
CA PRO A 51 10.94 11.93 3.14
C PRO A 51 11.42 12.74 4.35
N PRO A 52 10.64 13.74 4.80
CA PRO A 52 10.96 14.49 6.00
C PRO A 52 10.95 13.56 7.23
N ASN A 53 11.64 13.96 8.30
CA ASN A 53 11.53 13.29 9.59
C ASN A 53 10.08 13.36 10.11
N LEU A 54 9.68 12.39 10.91
CA LEU A 54 8.37 12.44 11.56
C LEU A 54 8.39 13.54 12.61
N ASP A 55 7.33 14.35 12.64
CA ASP A 55 7.14 15.34 13.69
C ASP A 55 6.63 14.63 14.97
N PRO A 56 7.36 14.67 16.10
CA PRO A 56 6.92 14.05 17.35
C PRO A 56 5.53 14.50 17.80
N SER A 57 5.12 15.75 17.49
CA SER A 57 3.79 16.28 17.84
C SER A 57 2.64 15.49 17.19
N THR A 58 2.94 14.76 16.10
CA THR A 58 1.95 13.97 15.36
C THR A 58 1.82 12.53 15.86
N PHE A 59 2.67 12.07 16.79
CA PHE A 59 2.68 10.66 17.23
C PHE A 59 1.35 10.22 17.84
N ALA A 60 0.68 11.08 18.61
CA ALA A 60 -0.66 10.79 19.13
C ALA A 60 -1.71 10.61 18.02
N ALA A 61 -1.65 11.45 16.98
CA ALA A 61 -2.53 11.35 15.81
C ALA A 61 -2.22 10.09 14.98
N LEU A 62 -0.95 9.74 14.80
CA LEU A 62 -0.53 8.52 14.09
C LEU A 62 -0.98 7.26 14.83
N ALA A 63 -0.86 7.25 16.16
CA ALA A 63 -1.30 6.14 17.01
C ALA A 63 -2.82 5.97 17.04
N SER A 64 -3.57 7.07 16.96
CA SER A 64 -5.04 7.07 16.89
C SER A 64 -5.59 7.00 15.47
N ARG A 65 -4.72 6.91 14.44
CA ARG A 65 -5.06 6.85 13.01
C ARG A 65 -5.78 8.09 12.47
N ASN A 66 -5.54 9.26 13.07
CA ASN A 66 -6.15 10.54 12.73
C ASN A 66 -5.13 11.57 12.18
N ALA A 67 -3.98 11.11 11.67
CA ALA A 67 -2.86 11.96 11.24
C ALA A 67 -2.97 12.55 9.82
N ASP A 68 -4.14 12.44 9.19
CA ASP A 68 -4.40 12.92 7.82
C ASP A 68 -5.79 13.56 7.76
N PRO A 69 -5.97 14.75 8.39
CA PRO A 69 -7.24 15.46 8.38
C PRO A 69 -7.56 16.03 6.99
N SER A 70 -8.83 16.35 6.74
CA SER A 70 -9.25 17.05 5.52
C SER A 70 -8.58 18.42 5.41
N VAL A 71 -8.19 18.79 4.19
CA VAL A 71 -7.69 20.14 3.90
C VAL A 71 -8.87 21.08 3.75
N GLN A 72 -8.80 22.25 4.37
CA GLN A 72 -9.84 23.27 4.23
C GLN A 72 -9.90 23.79 2.78
N THR A 73 -11.08 23.71 2.16
CA THR A 73 -11.32 24.21 0.80
C THR A 73 -11.58 25.72 0.81
N PRO A 74 -11.08 26.49 -0.18
CA PRO A 74 -11.44 27.89 -0.35
C PRO A 74 -12.94 28.09 -0.57
N LEU A 75 -13.47 29.25 -0.15
CA LEU A 75 -14.89 29.59 -0.28
C LEU A 75 -15.33 29.85 -1.73
N LYS A 76 -14.40 30.31 -2.58
CA LYS A 76 -14.67 30.65 -3.98
C LYS A 76 -13.84 29.76 -4.90
N LEU A 77 -14.50 29.07 -5.83
CA LEU A 77 -13.89 28.23 -6.86
C LEU A 77 -14.44 28.63 -8.25
N PRO A 78 -13.61 28.60 -9.30
CA PRO A 78 -12.16 28.44 -9.27
C PRO A 78 -11.46 29.65 -8.64
N GLY A 79 -10.24 29.46 -8.13
CA GLY A 79 -9.50 30.53 -7.49
C GLY A 79 -8.10 30.11 -7.04
N GLN A 80 -7.36 31.09 -6.52
CA GLN A 80 -6.06 30.89 -5.90
C GLN A 80 -6.17 31.04 -4.38
N ALA A 81 -5.36 30.30 -3.65
CA ALA A 81 -5.24 30.44 -2.20
C ALA A 81 -3.79 30.19 -1.78
N PRO A 82 -3.36 30.70 -0.61
CA PRO A 82 -2.03 30.41 -0.07
C PRO A 82 -1.79 28.90 -0.01
N ARG A 83 -0.58 28.48 -0.36
CA ARG A 83 -0.21 27.07 -0.42
C ARG A 83 -0.45 26.37 0.91
N SER A 84 -1.09 25.21 0.85
CA SER A 84 -1.25 24.36 2.04
C SER A 84 0.09 23.75 2.43
N ASN A 85 0.52 24.01 3.67
CA ASN A 85 1.69 23.38 4.29
C ASN A 85 1.32 22.11 5.09
N GLN A 86 0.05 21.67 5.04
CA GLN A 86 -0.39 20.48 5.75
C GLN A 86 0.33 19.24 5.18
N ALA A 87 0.88 18.39 6.06
CA ALA A 87 1.49 17.13 5.66
C ALA A 87 0.45 16.20 5.02
N ARG A 88 0.79 15.57 3.89
CA ARG A 88 -0.12 14.72 3.09
C ARG A 88 0.35 13.28 2.92
N HIS A 89 1.45 12.90 3.58
CA HIS A 89 2.05 11.56 3.57
C HIS A 89 2.21 10.96 2.15
N THR A 90 2.49 11.81 1.17
CA THR A 90 2.48 11.49 -0.27
C THR A 90 3.73 10.78 -0.77
N GLU A 91 4.75 10.73 0.07
CA GLU A 91 6.06 10.13 -0.23
C GLU A 91 5.88 8.66 -0.57
N SER A 92 6.65 8.17 -1.52
CA SER A 92 6.63 6.77 -1.88
C SER A 92 7.27 5.91 -0.78
N SER A 93 6.90 4.63 -0.72
CA SER A 93 7.54 3.65 0.15
C SER A 93 8.63 2.84 -0.54
N VAL A 94 8.87 3.06 -1.84
CA VAL A 94 9.94 2.36 -2.57
C VAL A 94 11.33 2.89 -2.18
N TYR A 95 12.28 1.96 -2.17
CA TYR A 95 13.71 2.24 -1.98
C TYR A 95 14.50 1.75 -3.20
N PRO A 96 15.73 2.26 -3.43
CA PRO A 96 16.41 2.17 -4.71
C PRO A 96 16.54 0.77 -5.31
N TYR A 97 16.69 -0.26 -4.47
CA TYR A 97 16.87 -1.66 -4.86
C TYR A 97 15.66 -2.55 -4.48
N LEU A 98 14.48 -1.96 -4.29
CA LEU A 98 13.27 -2.72 -3.98
C LEU A 98 12.92 -3.66 -5.13
N GLU A 99 12.68 -4.93 -4.77
CA GLU A 99 12.18 -5.94 -5.68
C GLU A 99 10.78 -6.38 -5.26
N THR A 100 9.97 -6.83 -6.23
CA THR A 100 8.68 -7.41 -5.92
C THR A 100 8.84 -8.60 -4.98
N ASN A 101 7.89 -8.74 -4.06
CA ASN A 101 7.77 -9.92 -3.20
C ASN A 101 6.74 -10.92 -3.72
N VAL A 102 6.12 -10.60 -4.85
CA VAL A 102 5.21 -11.47 -5.60
C VAL A 102 5.84 -11.79 -6.96
N ALA A 103 5.70 -13.04 -7.38
CA ALA A 103 6.14 -13.49 -8.69
C ALA A 103 5.41 -12.73 -9.82
N ASN A 104 6.09 -12.50 -10.94
CA ASN A 104 5.58 -11.73 -12.08
C ASN A 104 4.21 -12.22 -12.61
N LEU A 105 4.01 -13.54 -12.81
CA LEU A 105 2.75 -14.09 -13.33
C LEU A 105 1.51 -13.78 -12.45
N PRO A 106 1.51 -14.12 -11.14
CA PRO A 106 0.39 -13.79 -10.26
C PRO A 106 0.21 -12.29 -10.04
N MET A 107 1.27 -11.49 -10.23
CA MET A 107 1.22 -10.04 -10.07
C MET A 107 0.75 -9.31 -11.33
N SER A 108 0.84 -9.88 -12.53
CA SER A 108 0.48 -9.20 -13.77
C SER A 108 -1.03 -8.97 -13.92
N PHE A 109 -1.42 -8.05 -14.79
CA PHE A 109 -2.78 -8.05 -15.35
C PHE A 109 -2.93 -9.25 -16.30
N SER A 110 -4.17 -9.63 -16.61
CA SER A 110 -4.46 -10.85 -17.35
C SER A 110 -4.09 -10.77 -18.83
N GLN A 111 -4.10 -9.57 -19.43
CA GLN A 111 -3.80 -9.34 -20.84
C GLN A 111 -2.41 -8.71 -21.06
N GLU A 112 -1.77 -8.24 -20.00
CA GLU A 112 -0.49 -7.54 -20.04
C GLU A 112 0.53 -8.25 -19.13
N PRO A 113 1.44 -9.08 -19.68
CA PRO A 113 2.47 -9.70 -18.87
C PRO A 113 3.49 -8.67 -18.39
N ILE A 114 3.95 -8.80 -17.14
CA ILE A 114 5.06 -7.99 -16.62
C ILE A 114 6.35 -8.38 -17.37
N PRO A 115 7.17 -7.41 -17.83
CA PRO A 115 8.41 -7.69 -18.56
C PRO A 115 9.36 -8.65 -17.83
N GLU A 116 10.17 -9.39 -18.59
CA GLU A 116 11.11 -10.37 -18.04
C GLU A 116 12.44 -9.78 -17.53
N GLU A 117 12.60 -8.46 -17.56
CA GLU A 117 13.80 -7.75 -17.08
C GLU A 117 14.06 -8.05 -15.59
N ARG A 118 15.17 -8.73 -15.30
CA ARG A 118 15.61 -9.11 -13.95
C ARG A 118 16.79 -8.24 -13.52
N SER A 119 16.83 -7.87 -12.23
CA SER A 119 17.99 -7.19 -11.68
C SER A 119 19.09 -8.21 -11.34
N GLN A 120 20.35 -7.77 -11.35
CA GLN A 120 21.48 -8.60 -10.90
C GLN A 120 21.32 -9.01 -9.42
N LEU A 121 20.73 -8.15 -8.59
CA LEU A 121 20.43 -8.46 -7.19
C LEU A 121 19.41 -9.60 -7.05
N SER A 122 18.40 -9.63 -7.92
CA SER A 122 17.42 -10.71 -7.92
C SER A 122 18.04 -12.03 -8.33
N ILE A 123 18.86 -11.98 -9.39
CA ILE A 123 19.56 -13.16 -9.92
C ILE A 123 20.50 -13.72 -8.84
N SER A 124 21.27 -12.88 -8.16
CA SER A 124 22.18 -13.33 -7.11
C SER A 124 21.46 -13.96 -5.91
N LYS A 125 20.22 -13.56 -5.61
CA LYS A 125 19.44 -14.11 -4.50
C LYS A 125 18.63 -15.35 -4.86
N HIS A 126 18.12 -15.42 -6.08
CA HIS A 126 17.05 -16.38 -6.42
C HIS A 126 17.32 -17.19 -7.69
N GLY A 127 18.43 -16.94 -8.39
CA GLY A 127 18.83 -17.60 -9.64
C GLY A 127 18.36 -16.85 -10.90
N GLU A 128 18.89 -17.27 -12.05
CA GLU A 128 18.62 -16.69 -13.39
C GLU A 128 17.12 -16.66 -13.76
N ASP A 129 16.35 -17.64 -13.27
CA ASP A 129 14.92 -17.78 -13.50
C ASP A 129 14.07 -17.06 -12.43
N THR A 130 14.66 -16.14 -11.66
CA THR A 130 13.95 -15.38 -10.63
C THR A 130 12.66 -14.73 -11.16
N PRO A 131 11.52 -14.89 -10.45
CA PRO A 131 10.24 -14.34 -10.87
C PRO A 131 10.01 -12.91 -10.37
N PHE A 132 10.95 -12.35 -9.60
CA PHE A 132 10.82 -11.03 -9.00
C PHE A 132 11.37 -9.95 -9.92
N ARG A 133 10.84 -8.73 -9.79
CA ARG A 133 11.19 -7.60 -10.66
C ARG A 133 11.57 -6.40 -9.83
N HIS A 134 12.52 -5.63 -10.35
CA HIS A 134 12.86 -4.35 -9.77
C HIS A 134 11.68 -3.38 -9.85
N HIS A 135 11.52 -2.51 -8.85
CA HIS A 135 10.39 -1.57 -8.78
C HIS A 135 10.24 -0.69 -10.04
N THR A 136 11.34 -0.32 -10.69
CA THR A 136 11.33 0.45 -11.95
C THR A 136 10.72 -0.31 -13.11
N VAL A 137 10.85 -1.64 -13.16
CA VAL A 137 10.19 -2.49 -14.17
C VAL A 137 8.68 -2.43 -13.98
N ILE A 138 8.23 -2.45 -12.73
CA ILE A 138 6.80 -2.33 -12.38
C ILE A 138 6.26 -0.94 -12.71
N GLN A 139 7.00 0.13 -12.39
CA GLN A 139 6.63 1.49 -12.77
C GLN A 139 6.47 1.63 -14.29
N LYS A 140 7.44 1.16 -15.07
CA LYS A 140 7.40 1.18 -16.55
C LYS A 140 6.22 0.36 -17.09
N TYR A 141 5.95 -0.81 -16.51
CA TYR A 141 4.80 -1.64 -16.87
C TYR A 141 3.47 -0.90 -16.68
N LEU A 142 3.27 -0.24 -15.53
CA LEU A 142 2.08 0.57 -15.26
C LEU A 142 1.99 1.79 -16.19
N ALA A 143 3.11 2.48 -16.43
CA ALA A 143 3.15 3.60 -17.36
C ALA A 143 2.81 3.16 -18.79
N SER A 144 3.24 1.97 -19.22
CA SER A 144 2.90 1.43 -20.54
C SER A 144 1.40 1.20 -20.72
N LEU A 145 0.69 0.81 -19.65
CA LEU A 145 -0.76 0.67 -19.66
C LEU A 145 -1.45 2.03 -19.79
N VAL A 146 -0.95 3.09 -19.14
CA VAL A 146 -1.52 4.44 -19.21
C VAL A 146 -1.19 5.14 -20.54
N ASN A 147 0.00 4.93 -21.09
CA ASN A 147 0.43 5.58 -22.32
C ASN A 147 -0.16 4.91 -23.58
N ARG A 148 -0.83 3.76 -23.45
CA ARG A 148 -1.52 3.13 -24.57
C ARG A 148 -2.84 3.82 -24.84
N ASN A 149 -3.30 3.75 -26.09
CA ASN A 149 -4.64 4.19 -26.50
C ASN A 149 -5.00 5.66 -26.13
N GLY A 150 -4.00 6.49 -25.82
CA GLY A 150 -4.19 7.90 -25.46
C GLY A 150 -4.78 8.15 -24.07
N TYR A 151 -4.72 7.19 -23.14
CA TYR A 151 -5.30 7.37 -21.80
C TYR A 151 -4.57 8.43 -20.96
N ASP A 152 -3.30 8.72 -21.27
CA ASP A 152 -2.52 9.81 -20.70
C ASP A 152 -3.25 11.16 -20.80
N LYS A 153 -4.02 11.37 -21.87
CA LYS A 153 -4.82 12.59 -22.11
C LYS A 153 -6.02 12.74 -21.17
N LEU A 154 -6.40 11.67 -20.47
CA LEU A 154 -7.49 11.67 -19.49
C LEU A 154 -7.01 12.11 -18.10
N VAL A 155 -5.70 12.25 -17.91
CA VAL A 155 -5.07 12.42 -16.60
C VAL A 155 -4.71 13.88 -16.33
N SER A 156 -5.02 14.31 -15.11
CA SER A 156 -4.45 15.50 -14.49
C SER A 156 -3.42 15.07 -13.45
N TYR A 157 -2.14 15.16 -13.83
CA TYR A 157 -1.00 14.96 -12.92
C TYR A 157 -0.83 16.15 -11.98
N ASP A 158 -0.02 15.96 -10.93
CA ASP A 158 0.25 16.96 -9.90
C ASP A 158 -1.03 17.56 -9.28
N THR A 159 -2.13 16.81 -9.32
CA THR A 159 -3.47 17.27 -8.95
C THR A 159 -4.02 16.41 -7.81
N THR A 160 -4.27 17.05 -6.68
CA THR A 160 -4.89 16.40 -5.51
C THR A 160 -6.40 16.63 -5.52
N VAL A 161 -7.15 15.57 -5.23
CA VAL A 161 -8.58 15.70 -4.85
C VAL A 161 -8.63 16.00 -3.36
N GLU A 162 -9.16 17.16 -3.00
CA GLU A 162 -9.24 17.64 -1.61
C GLU A 162 -10.62 17.42 -0.99
N LEU A 163 -11.66 17.36 -1.81
CA LEU A 163 -13.01 16.99 -1.40
C LEU A 163 -13.72 16.27 -2.55
N ALA A 164 -14.48 15.23 -2.22
CA ALA A 164 -15.41 14.53 -3.07
C ALA A 164 -16.69 14.36 -2.24
N GLU A 165 -17.79 14.95 -2.71
CA GLU A 165 -19.07 14.93 -2.00
C GLU A 165 -20.23 14.76 -2.98
N LYS A 166 -21.33 14.15 -2.53
CA LYS A 166 -22.54 14.02 -3.32
C LYS A 166 -23.39 15.29 -3.18
N VAL A 167 -23.64 15.99 -4.28
CA VAL A 167 -24.49 17.18 -4.35
C VAL A 167 -25.63 16.92 -5.33
N GLY A 168 -26.82 16.69 -4.80
CA GLY A 168 -27.95 16.22 -5.61
C GLY A 168 -27.64 14.84 -6.19
N ASN A 169 -27.63 14.74 -7.53
CA ASN A 169 -27.37 13.48 -8.22
C ASN A 169 -25.92 13.31 -8.70
N GLU A 170 -25.07 14.32 -8.51
CA GLU A 170 -23.69 14.34 -8.99
C GLU A 170 -22.69 14.30 -7.84
N TRP A 171 -21.48 13.83 -8.13
CA TRP A 171 -20.30 14.00 -7.29
C TRP A 171 -19.59 15.30 -7.65
N ARG A 172 -19.43 16.19 -6.67
CA ARG A 172 -18.60 17.38 -6.77
C ARG A 172 -17.21 17.04 -6.24
N LEU A 173 -16.18 17.24 -7.07
CA LEU A 173 -14.78 17.10 -6.69
C LEU A 173 -14.14 18.49 -6.60
N VAL A 174 -13.54 18.83 -5.47
CA VAL A 174 -12.66 19.99 -5.30
C VAL A 174 -11.22 19.56 -5.50
N LEU A 175 -10.53 20.25 -6.39
CA LEU A 175 -9.25 19.88 -6.93
C LEU A 175 -8.22 20.96 -6.61
N ARG A 176 -6.98 20.56 -6.37
CA ARG A 176 -5.87 21.45 -6.04
C ARG A 176 -4.59 21.04 -6.74
N LYS A 177 -3.85 22.00 -7.30
CA LYS A 177 -2.47 21.83 -7.77
C LYS A 177 -1.64 23.06 -7.44
N ASN A 178 -0.32 22.98 -7.58
CA ASN A 178 0.54 24.16 -7.45
C ASN A 178 0.14 25.20 -8.50
N GLY A 179 -0.10 26.45 -8.08
CA GLY A 179 -0.45 27.54 -9.00
C GLY A 179 0.78 28.17 -9.67
N ASP A 180 0.53 28.94 -10.73
CA ASP A 180 1.57 29.72 -11.43
C ASP A 180 2.16 30.85 -10.57
N VAL A 181 1.37 31.35 -9.60
CA VAL A 181 1.82 32.35 -8.63
C VAL A 181 2.62 31.64 -7.53
N ARG A 182 3.85 32.10 -7.31
CA ARG A 182 4.76 31.51 -6.32
C ARG A 182 4.14 31.58 -4.92
N GLY A 183 4.01 30.42 -4.29
CA GLY A 183 3.50 30.29 -2.93
C GLY A 183 1.98 30.13 -2.85
N GLU A 184 1.31 30.04 -3.99
CA GLU A 184 -0.12 29.81 -4.06
C GLU A 184 -0.42 28.47 -4.73
N ASP A 185 -1.60 27.95 -4.41
CA ASP A 185 -2.21 26.79 -5.04
C ASP A 185 -3.39 27.24 -5.90
N GLU A 186 -3.58 26.59 -7.04
CA GLU A 186 -4.76 26.72 -7.88
C GLU A 186 -5.82 25.72 -7.44
N TRP A 187 -7.06 26.19 -7.32
CA TRP A 187 -8.20 25.41 -6.89
C TRP A 187 -9.36 25.53 -7.87
N TRP A 188 -10.03 24.42 -8.15
CA TRP A 188 -11.23 24.40 -8.99
C TRP A 188 -12.14 23.25 -8.58
N GLU A 189 -13.32 23.17 -9.21
CA GLU A 189 -14.23 22.05 -9.03
C GLU A 189 -14.64 21.42 -10.36
N GLU A 190 -14.89 20.12 -10.33
CA GLU A 190 -15.44 19.35 -11.44
C GLU A 190 -16.57 18.45 -10.93
N ARG A 191 -17.52 18.12 -11.82
CA ARG A 191 -18.73 17.34 -11.48
C ARG A 191 -18.83 16.07 -12.31
N PHE A 192 -19.16 14.97 -11.65
CA PHE A 192 -19.21 13.63 -12.23
C PHE A 192 -20.47 12.89 -11.81
N ASP A 193 -20.89 11.92 -12.61
CA ASP A 193 -22.01 11.05 -12.25
C ASP A 193 -21.57 9.95 -11.27
N ALA A 194 -20.30 9.53 -11.36
CA ALA A 194 -19.70 8.48 -10.54
C ALA A 194 -18.22 8.73 -10.24
N VAL A 195 -17.74 8.11 -9.16
CA VAL A 195 -16.35 8.19 -8.69
C VAL A 195 -15.80 6.79 -8.44
N VAL A 196 -14.61 6.50 -8.98
CA VAL A 196 -13.82 5.31 -8.68
C VAL A 196 -12.61 5.72 -7.85
N VAL A 197 -12.57 5.29 -6.59
CA VAL A 197 -11.46 5.55 -5.67
C VAL A 197 -10.39 4.46 -5.83
N ALA A 198 -9.22 4.84 -6.34
CA ALA A 198 -8.06 3.99 -6.52
C ALA A 198 -6.79 4.60 -5.88
N SER A 199 -6.99 5.37 -4.79
CA SER A 199 -5.93 6.15 -4.13
C SER A 199 -4.94 5.32 -3.30
N GLY A 200 -5.24 4.03 -3.08
CA GLY A 200 -4.46 3.15 -2.21
C GLY A 200 -4.58 3.48 -0.72
N HIS A 201 -3.89 2.70 0.11
CA HIS A 201 -3.98 2.77 1.58
C HIS A 201 -2.62 2.57 2.29
N TYR A 202 -1.52 2.79 1.59
CA TYR A 202 -0.14 2.70 2.12
C TYR A 202 0.55 4.08 2.18
N SER A 203 -0.22 5.11 2.54
CA SER A 203 0.28 6.49 2.63
C SER A 203 0.61 6.87 4.07
N VAL A 204 -0.38 6.87 4.97
CA VAL A 204 -0.24 7.34 6.35
C VAL A 204 0.34 6.23 7.23
N PRO A 205 1.55 6.40 7.80
CA PRO A 205 2.17 5.37 8.63
C PRO A 205 1.38 5.17 9.93
N TYR A 206 1.34 3.93 10.43
CA TYR A 206 0.81 3.66 11.77
C TYR A 206 1.98 3.55 12.76
N ILE A 207 2.06 4.49 13.71
CA ILE A 207 3.05 4.46 14.80
C ILE A 207 2.29 4.22 16.10
N PRO A 208 2.48 3.09 16.81
CA PRO A 208 1.77 2.80 18.04
C PRO A 208 2.16 3.78 19.16
N LYS A 209 1.24 4.03 20.08
CA LYS A 209 1.52 4.81 21.29
C LYS A 209 2.50 4.03 22.17
N ILE A 210 3.67 4.61 22.42
CA ILE A 210 4.71 4.09 23.31
C ILE A 210 5.17 5.25 24.19
N GLU A 211 5.21 5.02 25.50
CA GLU A 211 5.72 5.99 26.47
C GLU A 211 7.21 6.28 26.21
N GLY A 212 7.59 7.56 26.22
CA GLY A 212 8.97 8.00 25.97
C GLY A 212 9.38 8.11 24.50
N LEU A 213 8.51 7.73 23.55
CA LEU A 213 8.83 7.76 22.12
C LEU A 213 9.00 9.18 21.58
N GLU A 214 8.18 10.11 22.05
CA GLU A 214 8.23 11.52 21.65
C GLU A 214 9.54 12.17 22.12
N GLU A 215 9.93 11.92 23.36
CA GLU A 215 11.18 12.35 23.96
C GLU A 215 12.38 11.74 23.22
N PHE A 216 12.30 10.47 22.83
CA PHE A 216 13.34 9.79 22.06
C PHE A 216 13.61 10.45 20.71
N GLU A 217 12.54 10.82 19.98
CA GLU A 217 12.64 11.55 18.72
C GLU A 217 13.13 12.99 18.93
N LYS A 218 12.60 13.71 19.94
CA LYS A 218 13.05 15.08 20.27
C LYS A 218 14.53 15.15 20.64
N ALA A 219 15.03 14.15 21.37
CA ALA A 219 16.43 14.08 21.77
C ALA A 219 17.38 13.86 20.57
N ARG A 220 16.91 13.22 19.50
CA ARG A 220 17.66 13.06 18.24
C ARG A 220 16.68 12.95 17.06
N PRO A 221 16.37 14.06 16.38
CA PRO A 221 15.44 14.05 15.25
C PRO A 221 15.90 13.10 14.14
N GLY A 222 14.95 12.35 13.58
CA GLY A 222 15.15 11.31 12.57
C GLY A 222 15.50 9.94 13.15
N SER A 223 15.40 9.75 14.47
CA SER A 223 15.69 8.47 15.12
C SER A 223 14.48 7.53 15.19
N VAL A 224 13.27 8.08 15.16
CA VAL A 224 12.03 7.33 14.95
C VAL A 224 11.69 7.36 13.46
N LYS A 225 11.61 6.18 12.86
CA LYS A 225 11.36 6.01 11.43
C LYS A 225 10.20 5.03 11.22
N HIS A 226 9.49 5.18 10.11
CA HIS A 226 8.61 4.12 9.59
C HIS A 226 9.29 3.44 8.38
N THR A 227 8.93 2.19 8.08
CA THR A 227 9.41 1.47 6.87
C THR A 227 9.20 2.26 5.57
N LYS A 228 8.13 3.08 5.49
CA LYS A 228 7.88 4.05 4.40
C LYS A 228 9.07 4.99 4.12
N MET A 229 9.85 5.31 5.15
CA MET A 229 10.98 6.24 5.09
C MET A 229 12.31 5.57 4.75
N PHE A 230 12.34 4.24 4.64
CA PHE A 230 13.54 3.52 4.29
C PHE A 230 13.96 3.87 2.85
N ARG A 231 15.22 4.26 2.66
CA ARG A 231 15.81 4.58 1.35
C ARG A 231 17.11 3.81 1.07
N GLY A 232 17.44 2.86 1.94
CA GLY A 232 18.58 1.99 1.78
C GLY A 232 19.35 1.79 3.09
N ARG A 233 20.05 0.66 3.17
CA ARG A 233 20.81 0.22 4.36
C ARG A 233 21.92 1.18 4.79
N ASP A 234 22.54 1.92 3.86
CA ASP A 234 23.74 2.72 4.16
C ASP A 234 23.49 3.82 5.19
N ALA A 235 22.29 4.40 5.22
CA ALA A 235 21.90 5.40 6.22
C ALA A 235 21.89 4.85 7.66
N HIS A 236 21.93 3.52 7.82
CA HIS A 236 21.85 2.81 9.09
C HIS A 236 23.21 2.21 9.52
N ARG A 237 24.27 2.46 8.76
CA ARG A 237 25.60 1.91 9.01
C ARG A 237 26.13 2.32 10.38
N GLY A 238 26.57 1.34 11.17
CA GLY A 238 27.15 1.56 12.49
C GLY A 238 26.16 2.02 13.57
N LYS A 239 24.85 2.04 13.28
CA LYS A 239 23.80 2.42 14.23
C LYS A 239 23.21 1.20 14.93
N LYS A 240 22.89 1.32 16.22
CA LYS A 240 22.13 0.30 16.94
C LYS A 240 20.63 0.48 16.65
N VAL A 241 20.02 -0.51 16.01
CA VAL A 241 18.67 -0.42 15.45
C VAL A 241 17.70 -1.39 16.13
N VAL A 242 16.53 -0.88 16.50
CA VAL A 242 15.36 -1.69 16.87
C VAL A 242 14.34 -1.63 15.73
N VAL A 243 13.92 -2.79 15.21
CA VAL A 243 12.86 -2.90 14.19
C VAL A 243 11.59 -3.41 14.86
N VAL A 244 10.48 -2.67 14.72
CA VAL A 244 9.20 -3.01 15.35
C VAL A 244 8.22 -3.57 14.32
N GLY A 245 7.88 -4.85 14.42
CA GLY A 245 6.88 -5.51 13.57
C GLY A 245 7.33 -6.90 13.09
N ALA A 246 6.34 -7.78 12.87
CA ALA A 246 6.56 -9.19 12.48
C ALA A 246 6.07 -9.52 11.05
N SER A 247 5.85 -8.49 10.22
CA SER A 247 5.38 -8.65 8.83
C SER A 247 6.49 -8.35 7.82
N VAL A 248 6.14 -8.39 6.54
CA VAL A 248 7.09 -8.42 5.41
C VAL A 248 8.09 -7.27 5.43
N SER A 249 7.65 -6.02 5.59
CA SER A 249 8.57 -4.87 5.56
C SER A 249 9.57 -4.88 6.72
N ALA A 250 9.15 -5.36 7.89
CA ALA A 250 10.04 -5.50 9.04
C ALA A 250 11.05 -6.63 8.84
N ALA A 251 10.61 -7.76 8.27
CA ALA A 251 11.48 -8.88 7.91
C ALA A 251 12.55 -8.47 6.89
N ASP A 252 12.13 -7.79 5.80
CA ASP A 252 13.04 -7.33 4.76
C ASP A 252 14.06 -6.34 5.31
N ILE A 253 13.64 -5.31 6.05
CA ILE A 253 14.56 -4.32 6.62
C ILE A 253 15.46 -4.93 7.69
N ALA A 254 14.92 -5.72 8.62
CA ALA A 254 15.74 -6.33 9.67
C ALA A 254 16.85 -7.21 9.07
N TYR A 255 16.52 -7.95 8.02
CA TYR A 255 17.49 -8.75 7.28
C TYR A 255 18.50 -7.87 6.52
N ASP A 256 18.03 -6.83 5.83
CA ASP A 256 18.87 -5.95 5.01
C ASP A 256 19.91 -5.14 5.82
N LEU A 257 19.67 -4.99 7.13
CA LEU A 257 20.55 -4.29 8.06
C LEU A 257 21.58 -5.18 8.77
N ILE A 258 21.54 -6.50 8.56
CA ILE A 258 22.55 -7.44 9.09
C ILE A 258 23.93 -7.05 8.56
N GLY A 259 24.93 -6.95 9.46
CA GLY A 259 26.30 -6.57 9.11
C GLY A 259 26.47 -5.09 8.71
N ILE A 260 25.38 -4.31 8.68
CA ILE A 260 25.38 -2.87 8.42
C ILE A 260 25.17 -2.11 9.72
N ALA A 261 24.13 -2.49 10.48
CA ALA A 261 23.88 -1.97 11.82
C ALA A 261 24.98 -2.39 12.80
N LYS A 262 25.12 -1.63 13.89
CA LYS A 262 26.04 -1.96 14.99
C LYS A 262 25.45 -3.04 15.88
N GLY A 263 26.09 -4.21 15.86
CA GLY A 263 25.64 -5.38 16.61
C GLY A 263 24.46 -6.07 15.92
N PRO A 264 23.69 -6.91 16.63
CA PRO A 264 22.51 -7.51 16.06
C PRO A 264 21.42 -6.46 15.82
N VAL A 265 20.55 -6.73 14.86
CA VAL A 265 19.29 -5.99 14.72
C VAL A 265 18.30 -6.53 15.75
N TYR A 266 17.71 -5.67 16.58
CA TYR A 266 16.73 -6.10 17.58
C TYR A 266 15.33 -6.05 16.97
N ALA A 267 14.70 -7.20 16.74
CA ALA A 267 13.40 -7.29 16.07
C ALA A 267 12.27 -7.59 17.06
N VAL A 268 11.29 -6.70 17.19
CA VAL A 268 10.11 -6.89 18.05
C VAL A 268 9.09 -7.79 17.36
N ILE A 269 9.16 -9.09 17.67
CA ILE A 269 8.37 -10.15 17.01
C ILE A 269 7.81 -11.20 17.99
N ILE A 270 8.35 -11.32 19.20
CA ILE A 270 7.90 -12.34 20.16
C ILE A 270 6.48 -12.00 20.63
N GLY A 271 5.56 -12.96 20.54
CA GLY A 271 4.14 -12.77 20.84
C GLY A 271 3.32 -12.14 19.70
N HIS A 272 3.94 -11.86 18.55
CA HIS A 272 3.27 -11.31 17.37
C HIS A 272 3.09 -12.37 16.29
N LYS A 273 1.95 -12.34 15.60
CA LYS A 273 1.68 -13.26 14.49
C LYS A 273 2.52 -12.87 13.28
N ALA A 274 3.41 -13.78 12.86
CA ALA A 274 4.16 -13.62 11.64
C ALA A 274 3.25 -13.57 10.40
N ASN A 275 3.74 -12.98 9.31
CA ASN A 275 2.98 -12.91 8.07
C ASN A 275 2.64 -14.32 7.55
N GLY A 276 1.39 -14.52 7.10
CA GLY A 276 0.89 -15.83 6.66
C GLY A 276 1.62 -16.46 5.47
N TYR A 277 2.28 -15.67 4.62
CA TYR A 277 3.03 -16.19 3.46
C TYR A 277 4.52 -16.36 3.75
N PHE A 278 5.11 -15.34 4.39
CA PHE A 278 6.56 -15.23 4.61
C PHE A 278 7.03 -15.93 5.89
N GLY A 279 6.13 -16.15 6.86
CA GLY A 279 6.47 -16.68 8.17
C GLY A 279 7.49 -15.78 8.88
N ASP A 280 8.32 -16.40 9.71
CA ASP A 280 9.32 -15.77 10.57
C ASP A 280 10.77 -16.07 10.14
N VAL A 281 10.96 -16.79 9.03
CA VAL A 281 12.28 -17.34 8.62
C VAL A 281 13.37 -16.27 8.54
N ALA A 282 13.05 -15.10 8.01
CA ALA A 282 14.00 -13.98 7.92
C ALA A 282 14.55 -13.55 9.29
N PHE A 283 13.69 -13.59 10.32
CA PHE A 283 14.05 -13.16 11.67
C PHE A 283 14.89 -14.19 12.46
N ARG A 284 15.05 -15.40 11.92
CA ARG A 284 15.85 -16.47 12.55
C ARG A 284 17.35 -16.34 12.26
N HIS A 285 17.75 -15.38 11.44
CA HIS A 285 19.16 -15.13 11.15
C HIS A 285 19.93 -14.80 12.44
N PRO A 286 21.14 -15.35 12.69
CA PRO A 286 21.90 -15.11 13.94
C PRO A 286 22.23 -13.62 14.21
N GLY A 287 22.32 -12.82 13.16
CA GLY A 287 22.47 -11.36 13.22
C GLY A 287 21.21 -10.60 13.69
N ILE A 288 20.10 -11.28 13.98
CA ILE A 288 18.85 -10.69 14.46
C ILE A 288 18.54 -11.24 15.86
N THR A 289 18.30 -10.34 16.81
CA THR A 289 17.87 -10.71 18.17
C THR A 289 16.37 -10.46 18.31
N PRO A 290 15.54 -11.50 18.46
CA PRO A 290 14.11 -11.33 18.67
C PRO A 290 13.82 -10.74 20.06
N LYS A 291 12.83 -9.85 20.12
CA LYS A 291 12.34 -9.19 21.33
C LYS A 291 10.81 -9.23 21.40
N PRO A 292 10.20 -9.20 22.60
CA PRO A 292 8.76 -9.02 22.74
C PRO A 292 8.40 -7.54 22.61
N SER A 293 7.13 -7.21 22.79
CA SER A 293 6.63 -5.83 22.70
C SER A 293 7.46 -4.85 23.54
N VAL A 294 7.63 -3.64 23.01
CA VAL A 294 8.18 -2.52 23.77
C VAL A 294 7.21 -2.15 24.89
N SER A 295 7.71 -2.01 26.12
CA SER A 295 6.93 -1.52 27.26
C SER A 295 6.96 0.01 27.32
N HIS A 296 8.16 0.59 27.33
CA HIS A 296 8.41 2.03 27.31
C HIS A 296 9.84 2.32 26.83
N ILE A 297 10.14 3.59 26.62
CA ILE A 297 11.46 4.08 26.20
C ILE A 297 11.95 5.08 27.24
N SER A 298 13.15 4.87 27.77
CA SER A 298 13.82 5.85 28.62
C SER A 298 14.68 6.75 27.73
N ALA A 299 14.26 8.00 27.61
CA ALA A 299 14.85 9.00 26.72
C ALA A 299 15.25 10.32 27.40
N SER A 300 15.17 10.37 28.74
CA SER A 300 15.50 11.56 29.53
C SER A 300 17.01 11.61 29.83
N SER A 301 17.54 12.82 30.01
CA SER A 301 18.92 13.05 30.49
C SER A 301 20.03 12.35 29.69
N GLY A 302 19.81 12.16 28.39
CA GLY A 302 20.78 11.51 27.48
C GLY A 302 20.68 9.98 27.42
N GLU A 303 19.81 9.37 28.24
CA GLU A 303 19.48 7.94 28.11
C GLU A 303 18.76 7.68 26.79
N ARG A 304 19.01 6.51 26.18
CA ARG A 304 18.34 6.03 24.97
C ARG A 304 18.14 4.52 25.06
N THR A 305 17.28 4.11 25.98
CA THR A 305 17.05 2.70 26.32
C THR A 305 15.64 2.28 25.93
N VAL A 306 15.53 1.21 25.14
CA VAL A 306 14.24 0.58 24.83
C VAL A 306 14.01 -0.57 25.81
N HIS A 307 12.92 -0.52 26.57
CA HIS A 307 12.53 -1.55 27.53
C HIS A 307 11.43 -2.43 26.92
N PHE A 308 11.50 -3.73 27.19
CA PHE A 308 10.55 -4.71 26.68
C PHE A 308 9.67 -5.28 27.79
N VAL A 309 8.54 -5.88 27.42
CA VAL A 309 7.57 -6.43 28.40
C VAL A 309 8.07 -7.63 29.19
N ASP A 310 9.15 -8.28 28.75
CA ASP A 310 9.82 -9.37 29.48
C ASP A 310 10.83 -8.89 30.52
N GLY A 311 10.93 -7.57 30.74
CA GLY A 311 11.89 -6.95 31.66
C GLY A 311 13.30 -6.77 31.06
N THR A 312 13.57 -7.27 29.86
CA THR A 312 14.84 -7.01 29.18
C THR A 312 14.87 -5.59 28.60
N SER A 313 16.06 -5.08 28.31
CA SER A 313 16.23 -3.77 27.67
C SER A 313 17.41 -3.74 26.71
N VAL A 314 17.44 -2.73 25.85
CA VAL A 314 18.57 -2.44 24.95
C VAL A 314 18.92 -0.95 25.11
N ALA A 315 20.11 -0.68 25.66
CA ALA A 315 20.63 0.67 25.84
C ALA A 315 21.36 1.19 24.60
N ASN A 316 21.52 2.51 24.51
CA ASN A 316 22.21 3.24 23.44
C ASN A 316 21.61 2.93 22.05
N VAL A 317 20.28 2.95 21.94
CA VAL A 317 19.58 2.77 20.66
C VAL A 317 19.67 4.05 19.84
N ASP A 318 20.18 3.92 18.62
CA ASP A 318 20.30 5.04 17.70
C ASP A 318 18.99 5.27 16.96
N GLU A 319 18.31 4.20 16.53
CA GLU A 319 17.11 4.28 15.71
C GLU A 319 16.06 3.21 16.05
N ILE A 320 14.79 3.57 15.94
CA ILE A 320 13.63 2.68 16.00
C ILE A 320 12.91 2.76 14.66
N ILE A 321 12.79 1.63 13.96
CA ILE A 321 12.15 1.52 12.65
C ILE A 321 10.84 0.74 12.78
N PHE A 322 9.71 1.42 12.60
CA PHE A 322 8.38 0.84 12.65
C PHE A 322 7.97 0.20 11.31
N GLY A 323 7.79 -1.12 11.32
CA GLY A 323 7.14 -1.91 10.28
C GLY A 323 5.72 -2.33 10.67
N THR A 324 4.98 -1.39 11.25
CA THR A 324 3.66 -1.58 11.87
C THR A 324 2.50 -1.29 10.90
N GLY A 325 2.81 -1.08 9.62
CA GLY A 325 1.82 -0.89 8.57
C GLY A 325 1.26 0.54 8.52
N TYR A 326 0.06 0.67 7.97
CA TYR A 326 -0.51 1.96 7.59
C TYR A 326 -1.92 2.13 8.15
N SER A 327 -2.41 3.36 8.08
CA SER A 327 -3.79 3.73 8.37
C SER A 327 -4.56 3.95 7.07
N TRP A 328 -5.76 3.38 7.00
CA TRP A 328 -6.77 3.79 6.04
C TRP A 328 -7.19 5.23 6.35
N THR A 329 -7.07 6.11 5.36
CA THR A 329 -7.52 7.49 5.44
C THR A 329 -8.17 7.88 4.13
N LEU A 330 -9.25 8.67 4.22
CA LEU A 330 -9.98 9.23 3.09
C LEU A 330 -10.28 10.71 3.38
N PRO A 331 -9.26 11.57 3.61
CA PRO A 331 -9.47 12.97 3.99
C PRO A 331 -10.28 13.75 2.96
N PHE A 332 -10.27 13.31 1.71
CA PHE A 332 -11.01 13.90 0.61
C PHE A 332 -12.45 13.38 0.51
N LEU A 333 -12.86 12.36 1.27
CA LEU A 333 -14.18 11.75 1.18
C LEU A 333 -14.79 11.60 2.59
N PRO A 334 -15.09 12.72 3.28
CA PRO A 334 -15.47 12.71 4.69
C PRO A 334 -16.83 12.05 4.97
N SER A 335 -17.66 11.83 3.94
CA SER A 335 -18.92 11.10 4.06
C SER A 335 -18.74 9.59 4.20
N VAL A 336 -17.55 9.05 3.91
CA VAL A 336 -17.24 7.62 4.05
C VAL A 336 -16.46 7.40 5.35
N GLU A 337 -17.09 6.70 6.28
CA GLU A 337 -16.45 6.32 7.54
C GLU A 337 -15.33 5.30 7.29
N VAL A 338 -14.20 5.50 7.99
CA VAL A 338 -13.17 4.47 8.16
C VAL A 338 -13.22 3.99 9.61
N ARG A 339 -13.45 2.69 9.82
CA ARG A 339 -13.57 2.09 11.15
C ARG A 339 -12.72 0.83 11.24
N ASN A 340 -12.04 0.64 12.37
CA ASN A 340 -11.15 -0.50 12.61
C ASN A 340 -10.12 -0.74 11.50
N ASN A 341 -9.63 0.35 10.89
CA ASN A 341 -8.67 0.32 9.79
C ASN A 341 -9.18 -0.48 8.56
N ARG A 342 -10.46 -0.32 8.24
CA ARG A 342 -11.10 -0.75 6.98
C ARG A 342 -12.22 0.23 6.60
N ILE A 343 -12.76 0.09 5.40
CA ILE A 343 -13.96 0.80 4.94
C ILE A 343 -15.19 -0.11 5.14
N PRO A 344 -16.16 0.26 5.99
CA PRO A 344 -17.44 -0.43 6.11
C PRO A 344 -18.35 -0.25 4.89
N ASN A 345 -19.35 -1.12 4.76
CA ASN A 345 -20.37 -1.05 3.70
C ASN A 345 -19.80 -1.17 2.28
N LEU A 346 -18.67 -1.85 2.13
CA LEU A 346 -17.97 -2.00 0.85
C LEU A 346 -18.16 -3.42 0.30
N TYR A 347 -19.29 -3.66 -0.36
CA TYR A 347 -19.66 -4.97 -0.91
C TYR A 347 -18.59 -5.48 -1.88
N GLN A 348 -18.13 -6.71 -1.65
CA GLN A 348 -17.03 -7.34 -2.37
C GLN A 348 -15.73 -6.51 -2.42
N HIS A 349 -15.57 -5.56 -1.50
CA HIS A 349 -14.47 -4.58 -1.49
C HIS A 349 -14.45 -3.63 -2.70
N VAL A 350 -15.57 -3.50 -3.41
CA VAL A 350 -15.71 -2.65 -4.61
C VAL A 350 -16.84 -1.64 -4.47
N VAL A 351 -18.03 -2.07 -4.04
CA VAL A 351 -19.25 -1.27 -4.16
C VAL A 351 -19.63 -0.65 -2.83
N TYR A 352 -19.67 0.69 -2.77
CA TYR A 352 -20.15 1.37 -1.59
C TYR A 352 -21.68 1.24 -1.53
N GLN A 353 -22.18 0.41 -0.60
CA GLN A 353 -23.59 0.04 -0.53
C GLN A 353 -24.55 1.25 -0.45
N PRO A 354 -24.24 2.34 0.29
CA PRO A 354 -25.13 3.49 0.36
C PRO A 354 -25.29 4.26 -0.96
N ASP A 355 -24.28 4.25 -1.83
CA ASP A 355 -24.34 4.87 -3.16
C ASP A 355 -23.45 4.09 -4.15
N PRO A 356 -24.03 3.24 -5.02
CA PRO A 356 -23.26 2.41 -5.96
C PRO A 356 -22.61 3.21 -7.11
N THR A 357 -22.77 4.54 -7.15
CA THR A 357 -21.97 5.42 -8.01
C THR A 357 -20.60 5.75 -7.41
N LEU A 358 -20.33 5.32 -6.17
CA LEU A 358 -19.01 5.35 -5.54
C LEU A 358 -18.44 3.93 -5.45
N LEU A 359 -17.31 3.72 -6.12
CA LEU A 359 -16.67 2.42 -6.26
C LEU A 359 -15.22 2.49 -5.82
N PHE A 360 -14.66 1.39 -5.35
CA PHE A 360 -13.27 1.28 -4.90
C PHE A 360 -12.52 0.21 -5.69
N VAL A 361 -11.28 0.50 -6.04
CA VAL A 361 -10.35 -0.47 -6.62
C VAL A 361 -9.10 -0.52 -5.74
N GLY A 362 -8.81 -1.70 -5.22
CA GLY A 362 -7.66 -1.97 -4.36
C GLY A 362 -7.89 -1.80 -2.86
N ALA A 363 -9.14 -1.82 -2.40
CA ALA A 363 -9.51 -1.83 -0.98
C ALA A 363 -9.37 -3.21 -0.31
N VAL A 364 -8.34 -3.97 -0.69
CA VAL A 364 -8.09 -5.35 -0.27
C VAL A 364 -6.70 -5.51 0.34
N GLY A 365 -6.55 -6.50 1.22
CA GLY A 365 -5.26 -6.92 1.76
C GLY A 365 -4.45 -7.76 0.77
N ALA A 366 -3.13 -7.81 0.97
CA ALA A 366 -2.15 -8.38 0.03
C ALA A 366 -2.44 -9.80 -0.48
N GLY A 367 -2.26 -10.00 -1.80
CA GLY A 367 -2.34 -11.29 -2.50
C GLY A 367 -2.87 -11.12 -3.94
N LEU A 368 -2.20 -11.71 -4.95
CA LEU A 368 -2.55 -11.61 -6.38
C LEU A 368 -2.88 -10.18 -6.87
N THR A 369 -2.20 -9.17 -6.30
CA THR A 369 -2.70 -7.79 -6.14
C THR A 369 -3.20 -7.12 -7.42
N PHE A 370 -2.40 -6.96 -8.48
CA PHE A 370 -2.88 -6.23 -9.66
C PHE A 370 -3.96 -7.01 -10.42
N LYS A 371 -3.87 -8.35 -10.41
CA LYS A 371 -4.89 -9.22 -10.99
C LYS A 371 -6.22 -9.07 -10.26
N VAL A 372 -6.20 -8.96 -8.92
CA VAL A 372 -7.41 -8.62 -8.17
C VAL A 372 -7.98 -7.26 -8.59
N PHE A 373 -7.13 -6.24 -8.74
CA PHE A 373 -7.58 -4.90 -9.11
C PHE A 373 -8.24 -4.86 -10.48
N GLU A 374 -7.80 -5.70 -11.42
CA GLU A 374 -8.42 -5.85 -12.73
C GLU A 374 -9.86 -6.35 -12.64
N TRP A 375 -10.14 -7.37 -11.83
CA TRP A 375 -11.51 -7.89 -11.68
C TRP A 375 -12.41 -6.85 -11.01
N GLN A 376 -11.88 -6.13 -10.02
CA GLN A 376 -12.60 -5.03 -9.37
C GLN A 376 -12.90 -3.89 -10.34
N ALA A 377 -11.92 -3.51 -11.17
CA ALA A 377 -12.06 -2.46 -12.17
C ALA A 377 -13.07 -2.81 -13.26
N VAL A 378 -13.08 -4.05 -13.74
CA VAL A 378 -14.05 -4.50 -14.75
C VAL A 378 -15.46 -4.55 -14.15
N LEU A 379 -15.64 -5.05 -12.92
CA LEU A 379 -16.93 -5.00 -12.25
C LEU A 379 -17.40 -3.54 -12.09
N ALA A 380 -16.53 -2.65 -11.60
CA ALA A 380 -16.83 -1.24 -11.43
C ALA A 380 -17.27 -0.58 -12.76
N ALA A 381 -16.49 -0.76 -13.83
CA ALA A 381 -16.80 -0.22 -15.14
C ALA A 381 -18.16 -0.72 -15.67
N ARG A 382 -18.47 -2.01 -15.48
CA ARG A 382 -19.72 -2.59 -15.97
C ARG A 382 -20.94 -2.18 -15.17
N ILE A 383 -20.82 -2.02 -13.85
CA ILE A 383 -21.89 -1.43 -13.02
C ILE A 383 -22.21 -0.03 -13.55
N LEU A 384 -21.18 0.81 -13.74
CA LEU A 384 -21.38 2.18 -14.22
C LEU A 384 -21.93 2.23 -15.65
N SER A 385 -21.55 1.28 -16.52
CA SER A 385 -22.08 1.19 -17.88
C SER A 385 -23.51 0.65 -17.97
N GLY A 386 -24.06 0.12 -16.87
CA GLY A 386 -25.35 -0.57 -16.83
C GLY A 386 -25.34 -2.01 -17.36
N ARG A 387 -24.16 -2.61 -17.56
CA ARG A 387 -23.99 -3.98 -18.07
C ARG A 387 -23.84 -5.04 -16.97
N ALA A 388 -23.59 -4.61 -15.74
CA ALA A 388 -23.61 -5.48 -14.57
C ALA A 388 -24.68 -4.98 -13.59
N SER A 389 -25.44 -5.91 -13.04
CA SER A 389 -26.46 -5.64 -12.02
C SER A 389 -25.97 -6.11 -10.66
N LEU A 390 -26.22 -5.29 -9.64
CA LEU A 390 -25.93 -5.66 -8.26
C LEU A 390 -27.04 -6.55 -7.70
N PRO A 391 -26.71 -7.50 -6.80
CA PRO A 391 -27.74 -8.19 -6.04
C PRO A 391 -28.48 -7.21 -5.12
N PRO A 392 -29.68 -7.56 -4.62
CA PRO A 392 -30.41 -6.74 -3.66
C PRO A 392 -29.54 -6.31 -2.48
N LEU A 393 -29.79 -5.11 -1.94
CA LEU A 393 -29.01 -4.54 -0.84
C LEU A 393 -28.92 -5.48 0.37
N ALA A 394 -29.99 -6.22 0.68
CA ALA A 394 -30.02 -7.18 1.77
C ALA A 394 -28.97 -8.30 1.60
N GLU A 395 -28.73 -8.77 0.37
CA GLU A 395 -27.69 -9.77 0.08
C GLU A 395 -26.29 -9.18 0.24
N GLN A 396 -26.10 -7.92 -0.14
CA GLN A 396 -24.83 -7.21 0.04
C GLN A 396 -24.49 -7.01 1.52
N GLN A 397 -25.48 -6.61 2.32
CA GLN A 397 -25.35 -6.47 3.77
C GLN A 397 -25.10 -7.82 4.45
N LYS A 398 -25.81 -8.87 4.01
CA LYS A 398 -25.56 -10.23 4.49
C LYS A 398 -24.13 -10.69 4.20
N TRP A 399 -23.59 -10.42 3.01
CA TRP A 399 -22.20 -10.72 2.69
C TRP A 399 -21.23 -10.05 3.68
N GLU A 400 -21.46 -8.79 4.05
CA GLU A 400 -20.60 -8.10 5.01
C GLU A 400 -20.71 -8.72 6.40
N GLN A 401 -21.93 -9.03 6.87
CA GLN A 401 -22.16 -9.68 8.17
C GLN A 401 -21.49 -11.05 8.24
N ASP A 402 -21.66 -11.90 7.23
CA ASP A 402 -21.06 -13.23 7.15
C ASP A 402 -19.52 -13.12 7.14
N ARG A 403 -18.98 -12.12 6.45
CA ARG A 403 -17.54 -11.88 6.38
C ARG A 403 -16.97 -11.34 7.69
N ILE A 404 -17.69 -10.46 8.40
CA ILE A 404 -17.34 -10.02 9.76
C ILE A 404 -17.33 -11.21 10.72
N ALA A 405 -18.33 -12.09 10.64
CA ALA A 405 -18.38 -13.30 11.47
C ALA A 405 -17.19 -14.24 11.18
N LYS A 406 -16.77 -14.38 9.91
CA LYS A 406 -15.64 -15.24 9.50
C LYS A 406 -14.26 -14.63 9.79
N ARG A 407 -14.09 -13.32 9.60
CA ARG A 407 -12.76 -12.66 9.53
C ARG A 407 -12.54 -11.58 10.59
N GLY A 408 -13.58 -11.22 11.35
CA GLY A 408 -13.58 -10.11 12.29
C GLY A 408 -13.78 -8.75 11.61
N ASP A 409 -14.14 -7.75 12.42
CA ASP A 409 -14.37 -6.36 12.01
C ASP A 409 -13.06 -5.55 12.08
N GLY A 410 -12.07 -5.91 11.26
CA GLY A 410 -10.75 -5.26 11.25
C GLY A 410 -9.96 -5.54 9.97
N PRO A 411 -8.63 -5.33 9.94
CA PRO A 411 -7.82 -5.48 8.72
C PRO A 411 -7.93 -6.85 8.03
N ALA A 412 -8.17 -7.92 8.80
CA ALA A 412 -8.36 -9.27 8.26
C ALA A 412 -9.64 -9.40 7.40
N PHE A 413 -10.63 -8.53 7.58
CA PHE A 413 -11.83 -8.46 6.74
C PHE A 413 -11.48 -8.32 5.26
N SER A 414 -10.51 -7.46 4.92
CA SER A 414 -10.13 -7.16 3.54
C SER A 414 -9.18 -8.19 2.93
N LEU A 415 -8.73 -9.20 3.69
CA LEU A 415 -7.80 -10.23 3.18
C LEU A 415 -8.55 -11.27 2.34
N ILE A 416 -8.14 -11.43 1.08
CA ILE A 416 -8.76 -12.43 0.18
C ILE A 416 -8.26 -13.84 0.51
N PHE A 417 -6.98 -14.00 0.84
CA PHE A 417 -6.39 -15.31 1.10
C PHE A 417 -7.10 -16.12 2.21
N PRO A 418 -7.26 -17.45 2.03
CA PRO A 418 -6.86 -18.25 0.86
C PRO A 418 -7.93 -18.34 -0.25
N ASP A 419 -9.04 -17.60 -0.10
CA ASP A 419 -10.26 -17.73 -0.88
C ASP A 419 -10.17 -17.03 -2.26
N PHE A 420 -9.03 -17.15 -2.97
CA PHE A 420 -8.80 -16.45 -4.24
C PHE A 420 -9.79 -16.88 -5.32
N GLU A 421 -9.89 -18.18 -5.59
CA GLU A 421 -10.76 -18.71 -6.66
C GLU A 421 -12.20 -18.22 -6.50
N ASP A 422 -12.78 -18.40 -5.31
CA ASP A 422 -14.12 -17.93 -4.97
C ASP A 422 -14.28 -16.43 -5.24
N TYR A 423 -13.30 -15.62 -4.84
CA TYR A 423 -13.34 -14.17 -5.04
C TYR A 423 -13.29 -13.79 -6.52
N PHE A 424 -12.34 -14.37 -7.27
CA PHE A 424 -12.19 -14.11 -8.71
C PHE A 424 -13.43 -14.53 -9.50
N GLU A 425 -13.97 -15.72 -9.24
CA GLU A 425 -15.17 -16.22 -9.92
C GLU A 425 -16.43 -15.46 -9.50
N THR A 426 -16.53 -15.03 -8.24
CA THR A 426 -17.64 -14.16 -7.79
C THR A 426 -17.63 -12.83 -8.52
N LEU A 427 -16.48 -12.14 -8.59
CA LEU A 427 -16.38 -10.88 -9.31
C LEU A 427 -16.63 -11.07 -10.82
N ARG A 428 -16.09 -12.14 -11.42
CA ARG A 428 -16.32 -12.45 -12.84
C ARG A 428 -17.80 -12.70 -13.13
N LYS A 429 -18.49 -13.46 -12.26
CA LYS A 429 -19.94 -13.70 -12.37
C LYS A 429 -20.76 -12.42 -12.22
N LEU A 430 -20.42 -11.57 -11.24
CA LEU A 430 -21.09 -10.28 -11.04
C LEU A 430 -20.88 -9.33 -12.23
N ALA A 431 -19.66 -9.31 -12.78
CA ALA A 431 -19.32 -8.48 -13.92
C ALA A 431 -19.93 -9.01 -15.24
N GLY A 432 -20.24 -10.30 -15.33
CA GLY A 432 -20.68 -10.96 -16.55
C GLY A 432 -19.54 -11.18 -17.57
N GLU A 433 -19.90 -11.53 -18.80
CA GLU A 433 -18.98 -11.57 -19.94
C GLU A 433 -19.55 -10.65 -21.03
N PRO A 434 -18.73 -9.89 -21.77
CA PRO A 434 -19.22 -9.14 -22.91
C PRO A 434 -19.60 -10.14 -24.01
N GLU A 435 -20.77 -9.94 -24.63
CA GLU A 435 -21.17 -10.71 -25.81
C GLU A 435 -20.13 -10.57 -26.94
N GLU A 436 -20.17 -11.46 -27.92
CA GLU A 436 -19.29 -11.35 -29.08
C GLU A 436 -19.55 -10.02 -29.82
N GLY A 437 -18.47 -9.30 -30.15
CA GLY A 437 -18.57 -7.97 -30.78
C GLY A 437 -18.93 -6.81 -29.82
N VAL A 438 -19.35 -7.07 -28.58
CA VAL A 438 -19.60 -6.01 -27.59
C VAL A 438 -18.26 -5.54 -26.97
N PRO A 439 -17.97 -4.23 -26.97
CA PRO A 439 -16.75 -3.68 -26.35
C PRO A 439 -16.67 -4.03 -24.85
N GLY A 440 -15.47 -4.14 -24.30
CA GLY A 440 -15.29 -4.34 -22.86
C GLY A 440 -14.15 -5.30 -22.58
N ARG A 441 -13.45 -5.06 -21.46
CA ARG A 441 -12.31 -5.89 -21.08
C ARG A 441 -12.81 -7.27 -20.64
N ARG A 442 -12.31 -8.34 -21.27
CA ARG A 442 -12.63 -9.73 -20.91
C ARG A 442 -11.77 -10.20 -19.74
N LEU A 443 -12.40 -10.93 -18.81
CA LEU A 443 -11.73 -11.54 -17.66
C LEU A 443 -11.60 -13.04 -17.90
N PRO A 444 -10.40 -13.64 -17.84
CA PRO A 444 -10.29 -15.09 -17.89
C PRO A 444 -10.93 -15.73 -16.65
N LYS A 445 -11.20 -17.03 -16.72
CA LYS A 445 -11.49 -17.81 -15.50
C LYS A 445 -10.26 -17.83 -14.60
N PHE A 446 -10.48 -18.01 -13.30
CA PHE A 446 -9.41 -18.23 -12.35
C PHE A 446 -8.55 -19.42 -12.77
N ASP A 447 -7.24 -19.22 -12.82
CA ASP A 447 -6.28 -20.29 -13.08
C ASP A 447 -5.52 -20.62 -11.78
N SER A 448 -5.66 -21.86 -11.33
CA SER A 448 -4.96 -22.39 -10.15
C SER A 448 -3.44 -22.23 -10.24
N THR A 449 -2.87 -22.10 -11.44
CA THR A 449 -1.42 -21.82 -11.61
C THR A 449 -1.02 -20.49 -10.99
N TRP A 450 -1.90 -19.48 -10.96
CA TRP A 450 -1.59 -18.19 -10.34
C TRP A 450 -1.33 -18.35 -8.84
N TYR A 451 -2.17 -19.11 -8.14
CA TYR A 451 -1.98 -19.42 -6.72
C TYR A 451 -0.73 -20.27 -6.49
N LYS A 452 -0.51 -21.30 -7.31
CA LYS A 452 0.68 -22.17 -7.20
C LYS A 452 1.98 -21.37 -7.38
N VAL A 453 2.06 -20.51 -8.40
CA VAL A 453 3.23 -19.67 -8.65
C VAL A 453 3.38 -18.59 -7.58
N PHE A 454 2.28 -18.03 -7.06
CA PHE A 454 2.30 -17.12 -5.92
C PHE A 454 2.97 -17.79 -4.71
N MET A 455 2.50 -18.98 -4.31
CA MET A 455 3.07 -19.72 -3.18
C MET A 455 4.52 -20.15 -3.44
N ALA A 456 4.84 -20.62 -4.66
CA ALA A 456 6.20 -20.98 -5.04
C ALA A 456 7.18 -19.80 -4.95
N GLY A 457 6.75 -18.59 -5.31
CA GLY A 457 7.55 -17.37 -5.12
C GLY A 457 7.88 -17.13 -3.64
N HIS A 458 6.90 -17.25 -2.75
CA HIS A 458 7.13 -17.09 -1.31
C HIS A 458 8.07 -18.17 -0.75
N GLU A 459 7.91 -19.43 -1.18
CA GLU A 459 8.86 -20.50 -0.82
C GLU A 459 10.26 -20.23 -1.34
N ARG A 460 10.41 -19.66 -2.54
CA ARG A 460 11.72 -19.28 -3.11
C ARG A 460 12.44 -18.24 -2.25
N ARG A 461 11.71 -17.23 -1.74
CA ARG A 461 12.28 -16.25 -0.80
C ARG A 461 12.63 -16.87 0.54
N LYS A 462 11.76 -17.71 1.10
CA LYS A 462 12.04 -18.42 2.35
C LYS A 462 13.23 -19.37 2.23
N LYS A 463 13.37 -20.07 1.10
CA LYS A 463 14.52 -20.91 0.80
C LYS A 463 15.82 -20.09 0.85
N TRP A 464 15.87 -18.95 0.16
CA TRP A 464 17.04 -18.06 0.21
C TRP A 464 17.37 -17.63 1.64
N TRP A 465 16.39 -17.20 2.45
CA TRP A 465 16.64 -16.87 3.86
C TRP A 465 17.16 -18.06 4.67
N ARG A 466 16.63 -19.28 4.47
CA ARG A 466 17.14 -20.48 5.17
C ARG A 466 18.61 -20.74 4.83
N GLU A 467 18.97 -20.63 3.55
CA GLU A 467 20.35 -20.85 3.09
C GLU A 467 21.30 -19.82 3.69
N GLU A 468 20.91 -18.55 3.74
CA GLU A 468 21.74 -17.50 4.32
C GLU A 468 21.84 -17.60 5.85
N ASN A 469 20.75 -17.97 6.52
CA ASN A 469 20.78 -18.25 7.96
C ASN A 469 21.76 -19.39 8.28
N ALA A 470 21.71 -20.49 7.51
CA ALA A 470 22.60 -21.64 7.69
C ALA A 470 24.08 -21.24 7.48
N LYS A 471 24.39 -20.48 6.42
CA LYS A 471 25.74 -19.95 6.19
C LYS A 471 26.23 -19.10 7.36
N ALA A 472 25.37 -18.26 7.92
CA ALA A 472 25.72 -17.42 9.06
C ALA A 472 25.94 -18.24 10.34
N GLU A 473 25.18 -19.32 10.56
CA GLU A 473 25.37 -20.25 11.67
C GLU A 473 26.71 -21.00 11.55
N GLU A 474 27.06 -21.49 10.37
CA GLU A 474 28.35 -22.16 10.09
C GLU A 474 29.54 -21.24 10.41
N LEU A 475 29.48 -19.98 9.97
CA LEU A 475 30.51 -18.97 10.25
C LEU A 475 30.69 -18.68 11.75
N LEU A 476 29.65 -18.83 12.56
CA LEU A 476 29.74 -18.68 14.02
C LEU A 476 30.38 -19.90 14.69
N THR A 477 30.20 -21.10 14.11
CA THR A 477 30.82 -22.33 14.61
C THR A 477 32.29 -22.50 14.22
N ASP A 478 32.70 -21.93 13.08
CA ASP A 478 34.06 -22.01 12.54
C ASP A 478 35.03 -20.96 13.13
N VAL A 479 34.56 -20.03 13.98
CA VAL A 479 35.47 -19.19 14.77
C VAL A 479 36.18 -20.10 15.77
N PRO A 480 37.52 -20.33 15.66
CA PRO A 480 38.22 -21.14 16.63
C PRO A 480 37.97 -20.53 18.00
N ARG A 481 37.54 -21.33 18.98
CA ARG A 481 37.60 -20.94 20.38
C ARG A 481 39.08 -20.67 20.70
N ALA A 482 39.53 -19.45 20.46
CA ALA A 482 40.81 -18.96 20.94
C ALA A 482 40.78 -19.18 22.44
N ARG A 483 41.65 -20.08 22.88
CA ARG A 483 41.76 -20.58 24.25
C ARG A 483 41.75 -19.40 25.23
N LEU A 484 40.78 -19.42 26.15
CA LEU A 484 40.89 -18.76 27.45
C LEU A 484 42.05 -19.35 28.24
#